data_AF-E4XPE0-F1
#
_entry.id   AF-E4XPE0-F1
#
_cell.length_a   1.000
_cell.length_b   1.000
_cell.length_c   1.000
_cell.angle_alpha   90.00
_cell.angle_beta   90.00
_cell.angle_gamma   90.00
#
_symmetry.space_group_name_H-M   'P 1'
#
loop_
_entity.id
_entity.type
_entity.pdbx_description
1 polymer ?
#
loop_
_entity_poly.entity_id
_entity_poly.type
_entity_poly.pdbx_seq_one_letter_code
_entity_poly.pdbx_strand_id
1 'polypeptide(L)'
;MTSANYHNKFVAVGDDGQRILKRSKKRTTEVAGKSSTLFEILLAARGSLIALCFVILLNVHFHYRTKDSLLGGMMRPKRAAVENVEPLQITPSFTKKFEDMVAGDRMTCQPEPVVFVKTHKTGGTTITNMILRHAERNSMLVGLPIQDHWELAGYPVSFDQRLVDPVAPKYDVLCHHFRFNHDEIEKKMNDNAAFVTIMRNPISNYESIFGFFRDYPFAQWVGRNGTLKNFLSNPERFYDKSTPWYFRAKNYMAYDLGFDNEDTSQEYARYAIEEMDKIFDLVMITDRFEESIVLLRDLLCMSDEDVIYLALKVRRETQSTELTTDEARKIREWNSLDASLYDHFEKKLDIAVEKFGRDKMSIEVNKLRSQLRDVEERCVDAYAQQRLTPWIRRIKLRRKSGDQCLKMTWGEVKFADHIRELQSERTDLPPQPSYIRQHILHHDVQRTVLGESPYIHADLML
;
A
#
# COMPACT_ATOMS: atom_id res chain seq x y z
N MET A 1 36.67 59.84 -13.60
CA MET A 1 35.72 60.38 -12.61
C MET A 1 35.09 59.18 -11.91
N THR A 2 35.82 58.64 -10.92
CA THR A 2 35.56 58.67 -9.45
C THR A 2 34.56 57.58 -9.04
N SER A 3 34.89 56.41 -8.46
CA SER A 3 35.85 55.92 -7.43
C SER A 3 35.25 55.79 -6.01
N ALA A 4 35.28 54.57 -5.46
CA ALA A 4 35.54 54.16 -4.05
C ALA A 4 34.93 52.75 -3.85
N ASN A 5 35.61 51.62 -3.58
CA ASN A 5 36.83 51.25 -2.84
C ASN A 5 36.83 51.63 -1.34
N TYR A 6 36.68 50.61 -0.48
CA TYR A 6 37.21 50.59 0.88
C TYR A 6 37.82 49.22 1.20
N HIS A 7 39.15 49.17 1.16
CA HIS A 7 39.99 48.30 1.97
C HIS A 7 40.68 49.21 2.99
N ASN A 8 40.83 48.75 4.24
CA ASN A 8 41.97 49.17 5.06
C ASN A 8 42.36 48.06 6.04
N LYS A 9 43.60 47.58 5.86
CA LYS A 9 44.49 46.97 6.86
C LYS A 9 45.32 48.10 7.50
N PHE A 10 45.77 47.95 8.74
CA PHE A 10 47.14 48.24 9.27
C PHE A 10 47.15 47.67 10.73
N VAL A 11 47.92 46.63 11.13
CA VAL A 11 49.39 46.45 11.34
C VAL A 11 49.85 47.00 12.70
N ALA A 12 50.09 46.12 13.69
CA ALA A 12 51.38 45.73 14.33
C ALA A 12 51.64 46.50 15.65
N VAL A 13 52.34 46.02 16.69
CA VAL A 13 53.66 45.37 16.85
C VAL A 13 53.67 44.71 18.26
N GLY A 14 54.10 43.45 18.45
CA GLY A 14 55.45 43.00 18.82
C GLY A 14 55.45 42.53 20.30
N ASP A 15 56.33 41.70 20.83
CA ASP A 15 57.44 40.88 20.32
C ASP A 15 57.81 39.87 21.44
N ASP A 16 58.75 38.97 21.14
CA ASP A 16 59.52 38.10 22.06
C ASP A 16 58.83 36.85 22.65
N GLY A 17 59.43 35.65 22.66
CA GLY A 17 60.75 35.24 22.23
C GLY A 17 61.06 33.81 22.70
N GLN A 18 61.63 33.03 21.77
CA GLN A 18 62.56 31.91 21.95
C GLN A 18 62.13 30.53 22.49
N ARG A 19 62.35 29.55 21.60
CA ARG A 19 62.66 28.12 21.83
C ARG A 19 63.90 27.94 22.73
N ILE A 20 64.05 26.77 23.40
CA ILE A 20 65.16 25.80 23.22
C ILE A 20 65.17 24.67 24.30
N LEU A 21 65.19 23.43 23.78
CA LEU A 21 65.86 22.17 24.20
C LEU A 21 65.82 21.58 25.65
N LYS A 22 65.29 20.34 25.67
CA LYS A 22 65.81 19.06 26.24
C LYS A 22 66.64 19.08 27.54
N ARG A 23 66.22 18.24 28.51
CA ARG A 23 67.11 17.23 29.15
C ARG A 23 66.35 16.15 29.94
N SER A 24 66.78 14.91 29.74
CA SER A 24 66.34 13.70 30.43
C SER A 24 66.87 13.59 31.85
N LYS A 25 66.13 12.92 32.74
CA LYS A 25 66.73 12.19 33.87
C LYS A 25 66.14 10.77 33.96
N LYS A 26 67.04 9.80 33.76
CA LYS A 26 66.91 8.39 34.13
C LYS A 26 66.71 8.28 35.64
N ARG A 27 65.89 7.32 36.07
CA ARG A 27 66.10 6.60 37.33
C ARG A 27 65.94 5.11 37.04
N THR A 28 67.04 4.40 37.20
CA THR A 28 67.19 2.95 37.18
C THR A 28 66.87 2.39 38.56
N THR A 29 66.14 1.28 38.62
CA THR A 29 66.34 0.22 39.63
C THR A 29 65.97 -1.12 39.02
N GLU A 30 66.77 -2.11 39.38
CA GLU A 30 67.02 -3.38 38.72
C GLU A 30 65.93 -4.46 38.85
N VAL A 31 66.09 -5.38 37.91
CA VAL A 31 65.54 -6.71 37.69
C VAL A 31 65.56 -7.64 38.92
N ALA A 32 64.48 -8.38 39.13
CA ALA A 32 64.52 -9.75 39.63
C ALA A 32 63.48 -10.58 38.87
N GLY A 33 63.93 -11.54 38.06
CA GLY A 33 63.07 -12.40 37.25
C GLY A 33 62.57 -13.64 37.99
N LYS A 34 61.44 -14.18 37.54
CA LYS A 34 61.24 -15.61 37.25
C LYS A 34 59.84 -15.86 36.63
N SER A 35 59.87 -16.31 35.38
CA SER A 35 59.16 -17.48 34.84
C SER A 35 57.70 -17.75 35.25
N SER A 36 56.89 -17.95 34.20
CA SER A 36 55.57 -18.62 34.12
C SER A 36 54.42 -17.62 33.94
N THR A 37 53.50 -17.75 32.97
CA THR A 37 53.10 -18.92 32.16
C THR A 37 52.52 -18.46 30.81
N LEU A 38 52.74 -19.26 29.76
CA LEU A 38 51.99 -19.24 28.50
C LEU A 38 50.46 -19.42 28.69
N PHE A 39 50.04 -19.82 29.90
CA PHE A 39 48.68 -20.14 30.30
C PHE A 39 47.80 -18.89 30.44
N GLU A 40 48.35 -17.78 30.95
CA GLU A 40 47.67 -16.48 31.07
C GLU A 40 47.33 -15.89 29.68
N ILE A 41 48.23 -16.05 28.69
CA ILE A 41 48.01 -15.58 27.31
C ILE A 41 46.96 -16.44 26.58
N LEU A 42 46.92 -17.75 26.85
CA LEU A 42 45.92 -18.67 26.29
C LEU A 42 44.51 -18.46 26.88
N LEU A 43 44.39 -18.04 28.14
CA LEU A 43 43.12 -17.69 28.78
C LEU A 43 42.54 -16.37 28.22
N ALA A 44 43.37 -15.36 28.00
CA ALA A 44 42.96 -14.10 27.36
C ALA A 44 42.51 -14.31 25.90
N ALA A 45 43.20 -15.18 25.15
CA ALA A 45 42.83 -15.53 23.78
C ALA A 45 41.51 -16.32 23.70
N ARG A 46 41.23 -17.20 24.67
CA ARG A 46 39.94 -17.93 24.76
C ARG A 46 38.76 -17.03 25.13
N GLY A 47 38.95 -16.08 26.04
CA GLY A 47 37.93 -15.07 26.36
C GLY A 47 37.59 -14.19 25.15
N SER A 48 38.59 -13.85 24.33
CA SER A 48 38.42 -13.05 23.12
C SER A 48 37.72 -13.82 21.98
N LEU A 49 38.00 -15.13 21.83
CA LEU A 49 37.33 -15.96 20.84
C LEU A 49 35.86 -16.25 21.21
N ILE A 50 35.57 -16.47 22.50
CA ILE A 50 34.19 -16.65 22.99
C ILE A 50 33.39 -15.35 22.83
N ALA A 51 34.00 -14.19 23.13
CA ALA A 51 33.37 -12.89 22.90
C ALA A 51 33.12 -12.64 21.41
N LEU A 52 34.06 -13.01 20.52
CA LEU A 52 33.87 -12.91 19.07
C LEU A 52 32.76 -13.85 18.59
N CYS A 53 32.71 -15.09 19.08
CA CYS A 53 31.63 -16.02 18.79
C CYS A 53 30.28 -15.52 19.33
N PHE A 54 30.23 -14.88 20.50
CA PHE A 54 29.01 -14.25 21.01
C PHE A 54 28.60 -13.05 20.18
N VAL A 55 29.54 -12.22 19.71
CA VAL A 55 29.25 -11.10 18.81
C VAL A 55 28.81 -11.61 17.43
N ILE A 56 29.38 -12.70 16.92
CA ILE A 56 28.94 -13.34 15.68
C ILE A 56 27.56 -13.98 15.87
N LEU A 57 27.31 -14.68 16.97
CA LEU A 57 26.00 -15.27 17.26
C LEU A 57 24.94 -14.19 17.53
N LEU A 58 25.30 -13.09 18.18
CA LEU A 58 24.42 -11.93 18.34
C LEU A 58 24.21 -11.23 17.01
N ASN A 59 25.22 -11.08 16.14
CA ASN A 59 25.03 -10.52 14.80
C ASN A 59 24.22 -11.46 13.90
N VAL A 60 24.40 -12.77 13.98
CA VAL A 60 23.62 -13.77 13.25
C VAL A 60 22.19 -13.79 13.80
N HIS A 61 22.00 -13.79 15.11
CA HIS A 61 20.68 -13.71 15.75
C HIS A 61 19.98 -12.38 15.43
N PHE A 62 20.71 -11.26 15.46
CA PHE A 62 20.18 -9.95 15.07
C PHE A 62 19.92 -9.86 13.56
N HIS A 63 20.72 -10.52 12.72
CA HIS A 63 20.52 -10.61 11.27
C HIS A 63 19.34 -11.52 10.91
N TYR A 64 19.13 -12.63 11.62
CA TYR A 64 17.95 -13.49 11.47
C TYR A 64 16.69 -12.80 12.01
N ARG A 65 16.77 -12.11 13.16
CA ARG A 65 15.64 -11.38 13.74
C ARG A 65 15.26 -10.13 12.94
N THR A 66 16.23 -9.49 12.29
CA THR A 66 15.95 -8.42 11.31
C THR A 66 15.43 -8.96 9.99
N LYS A 67 15.83 -10.17 9.55
CA LYS A 67 15.22 -10.82 8.37
C LYS A 67 13.77 -11.26 8.61
N ASP A 68 13.44 -11.77 9.80
CA ASP A 68 12.06 -12.08 10.21
C ASP A 68 11.19 -10.81 10.39
N SER A 69 11.82 -9.65 10.58
CA SER A 69 11.15 -8.34 10.61
C SER A 69 11.10 -7.67 9.22
N LEU A 70 12.02 -7.99 8.31
CA LEU A 70 12.07 -7.47 6.94
C LEU A 70 11.13 -8.21 5.99
N LEU A 71 10.96 -9.51 6.19
CA LEU A 71 9.83 -10.26 5.68
C LEU A 71 8.65 -9.94 6.59
N GLY A 72 7.93 -8.87 6.26
CA GLY A 72 6.73 -8.45 6.96
C GLY A 72 5.65 -9.52 6.92
N GLY A 73 5.83 -10.57 7.73
CA GLY A 73 4.71 -11.31 8.27
C GLY A 73 3.90 -10.26 9.02
N MET A 74 2.74 -9.92 8.47
CA MET A 74 1.76 -9.11 9.18
C MET A 74 1.53 -9.80 10.52
N MET A 75 2.14 -9.29 11.57
CA MET A 75 1.77 -9.68 12.92
C MET A 75 0.30 -9.36 13.02
N ARG A 76 -0.52 -10.42 13.07
CA ARG A 76 -1.97 -10.33 13.30
C ARG A 76 -2.16 -9.35 14.45
N PRO A 77 -2.82 -8.20 14.24
CA PRO A 77 -3.25 -7.39 15.36
C PRO A 77 -4.08 -8.30 16.27
N LYS A 78 -3.70 -8.41 17.54
CA LYS A 78 -4.58 -9.06 18.52
C LYS A 78 -5.92 -8.37 18.41
N ARG A 79 -6.98 -9.14 18.13
CA ARG A 79 -8.37 -8.70 18.10
C ARG A 79 -8.61 -7.92 19.40
N ALA A 80 -8.60 -6.59 19.34
CA ALA A 80 -9.09 -5.79 20.45
C ALA A 80 -10.58 -6.07 20.48
N ALA A 81 -11.03 -6.83 21.47
CA ALA A 81 -12.43 -7.10 21.69
C ALA A 81 -13.10 -5.74 21.99
N VAL A 82 -13.67 -5.13 20.95
CA VAL A 82 -14.63 -4.05 21.12
C VAL A 82 -15.95 -4.75 21.40
N GLU A 83 -16.17 -5.09 22.67
CA GLU A 83 -17.47 -5.55 23.15
C GLU A 83 -18.49 -4.41 22.93
N ASN A 84 -19.67 -4.75 22.41
CA ASN A 84 -20.93 -3.96 22.33
C ASN A 84 -21.49 -3.56 20.96
N VAL A 85 -21.10 -4.19 19.84
CA VAL A 85 -21.94 -4.17 18.63
C VAL A 85 -22.26 -5.60 18.23
N GLU A 86 -23.52 -6.01 18.36
CA GLU A 86 -23.97 -7.31 17.89
C GLU A 86 -23.88 -7.32 16.36
N PRO A 87 -23.06 -8.19 15.75
CA PRO A 87 -22.84 -8.17 14.31
C PRO A 87 -24.14 -8.53 13.57
N LEU A 88 -24.36 -7.88 12.42
CA LEU A 88 -25.48 -8.22 11.54
C LEU A 88 -25.43 -9.72 11.20
N GLN A 89 -26.49 -10.45 11.54
CA GLN A 89 -26.59 -11.88 11.29
C GLN A 89 -27.02 -12.13 9.84
N ILE A 90 -26.11 -11.90 8.90
CA ILE A 90 -26.29 -12.23 7.48
C ILE A 90 -25.44 -13.47 7.19
N THR A 91 -26.03 -14.45 6.52
CA THR A 91 -25.30 -15.65 6.11
C THR A 91 -24.54 -15.32 4.82
N PRO A 92 -23.20 -15.43 4.80
CA PRO A 92 -22.44 -15.13 3.59
C PRO A 92 -22.85 -16.04 2.43
N SER A 93 -23.11 -15.44 1.27
CA SER A 93 -23.38 -16.18 0.02
C SER A 93 -22.26 -15.97 -1.00
N PHE A 94 -21.96 -17.00 -1.81
CA PHE A 94 -20.94 -16.93 -2.84
C PHE A 94 -21.58 -16.91 -4.23
N THR A 95 -20.94 -16.21 -5.16
CA THR A 95 -21.34 -16.25 -6.57
C THR A 95 -21.09 -17.65 -7.13
N LYS A 96 -21.80 -17.98 -8.21
CA LYS A 96 -21.58 -19.25 -8.91
C LYS A 96 -20.13 -19.38 -9.41
N LYS A 97 -19.54 -18.30 -9.94
CA LYS A 97 -18.15 -18.31 -10.42
C LYS A 97 -17.16 -18.65 -9.31
N PHE A 98 -17.35 -18.11 -8.10
CA PHE A 98 -16.51 -18.47 -6.95
C PHE A 98 -16.68 -19.95 -6.55
N GLU A 99 -17.94 -20.43 -6.47
CA GLU A 99 -18.23 -21.83 -6.13
C GLU A 99 -17.63 -22.81 -7.15
N ASP A 100 -17.78 -22.53 -8.46
CA ASP A 100 -17.21 -23.34 -9.53
C ASP A 100 -15.67 -23.37 -9.46
N MET A 101 -15.03 -22.26 -9.04
CA MET A 101 -13.59 -22.18 -8.85
C MET A 101 -13.09 -23.06 -7.69
N VAL A 102 -13.75 -22.99 -6.52
CA VAL A 102 -13.33 -23.79 -5.35
C VAL A 102 -13.68 -25.28 -5.49
N ALA A 103 -14.71 -25.63 -6.27
CA ALA A 103 -15.06 -27.02 -6.58
C ALA A 103 -14.02 -27.71 -7.47
N GLY A 104 -13.19 -26.96 -8.21
CA GLY A 104 -12.23 -27.51 -9.16
C GLY A 104 -12.86 -27.94 -10.48
N ASP A 105 -14.08 -27.49 -10.77
CA ASP A 105 -14.87 -27.89 -11.97
C ASP A 105 -14.39 -27.20 -13.27
N ARG A 106 -13.34 -26.36 -13.20
CA ARG A 106 -12.74 -25.71 -14.37
C ARG A 106 -11.83 -26.68 -15.13
N MET A 107 -12.35 -27.26 -16.22
CA MET A 107 -11.65 -28.21 -17.09
C MET A 107 -10.40 -27.61 -17.79
N THR A 108 -10.35 -26.28 -17.96
CA THR A 108 -9.18 -25.54 -18.48
C THR A 108 -9.15 -24.12 -17.88
N CYS A 109 -7.99 -23.68 -17.38
CA CYS A 109 -7.79 -22.30 -16.91
C CYS A 109 -7.44 -21.36 -18.07
N GLN A 110 -8.21 -20.30 -18.27
CA GLN A 110 -7.91 -19.22 -19.21
C GLN A 110 -7.96 -17.88 -18.46
N PRO A 111 -7.17 -16.87 -18.87
CA PRO A 111 -7.23 -15.53 -18.28
C PRO A 111 -8.67 -15.00 -18.30
N GLU A 112 -9.17 -14.62 -17.13
CA GLU A 112 -10.55 -14.13 -16.98
C GLU A 112 -10.57 -12.59 -16.99
N PRO A 113 -11.53 -11.95 -17.70
CA PRO A 113 -11.76 -10.52 -17.54
C PRO A 113 -12.01 -10.18 -16.07
N VAL A 114 -11.57 -9.01 -15.62
CA VAL A 114 -11.63 -8.62 -14.20
C VAL A 114 -11.93 -7.14 -14.00
N VAL A 115 -12.87 -6.88 -13.09
CA VAL A 115 -13.07 -5.58 -12.46
C VAL A 115 -12.48 -5.65 -11.06
N PHE A 116 -11.39 -4.94 -10.84
CA PHE A 116 -10.87 -4.71 -9.49
C PHE A 116 -11.31 -3.34 -9.00
N VAL A 117 -12.35 -3.34 -8.16
CA VAL A 117 -12.84 -2.14 -7.49
C VAL A 117 -11.91 -1.82 -6.33
N LYS A 118 -11.02 -0.85 -6.56
CA LYS A 118 -9.95 -0.54 -5.64
C LYS A 118 -10.40 0.48 -4.58
N THR A 119 -10.46 0.04 -3.33
CA THR A 119 -10.69 0.92 -2.18
C THR A 119 -9.40 1.60 -1.73
N HIS A 120 -9.53 2.78 -1.12
CA HIS A 120 -8.37 3.54 -0.66
C HIS A 120 -7.75 2.95 0.61
N LYS A 121 -6.42 2.93 0.65
CA LYS A 121 -5.59 2.55 1.81
C LYS A 121 -5.73 1.09 2.29
N THR A 122 -6.10 0.21 1.36
CA THR A 122 -6.28 -1.25 1.57
C THR A 122 -5.20 -2.10 0.88
N GLY A 123 -4.11 -1.51 0.40
CA GLY A 123 -3.05 -2.24 -0.31
C GLY A 123 -3.33 -2.49 -1.79
N GLY A 124 -4.39 -1.87 -2.34
CA GLY A 124 -4.80 -2.05 -3.74
C GLY A 124 -3.73 -1.75 -4.80
N THR A 125 -2.74 -0.88 -4.56
CA THR A 125 -1.64 -0.66 -5.53
C THR A 125 -0.89 -1.96 -5.86
N THR A 126 -0.68 -2.83 -4.87
CA THR A 126 0.00 -4.11 -5.07
C THR A 126 -0.84 -5.04 -5.94
N ILE A 127 -2.15 -5.12 -5.68
CA ILE A 127 -3.10 -5.91 -6.48
C ILE A 127 -3.21 -5.38 -7.91
N THR A 128 -3.36 -4.06 -8.09
CA THR A 128 -3.35 -3.43 -9.43
C THR A 128 -2.09 -3.80 -10.21
N ASN A 129 -0.91 -3.80 -9.58
CA ASN A 129 0.34 -4.21 -10.25
C ASN A 129 0.33 -5.69 -10.67
N MET A 130 -0.22 -6.59 -9.85
CA MET A 130 -0.40 -8.02 -10.22
C MET A 130 -1.34 -8.15 -11.42
N ILE A 131 -2.49 -7.49 -11.37
CA ILE A 131 -3.50 -7.54 -12.44
C ILE A 131 -2.94 -6.96 -13.74
N LEU A 132 -2.25 -5.82 -13.71
CA LEU A 132 -1.67 -5.22 -14.91
C LEU A 132 -0.55 -6.06 -15.53
N ARG A 133 0.28 -6.74 -14.72
CA ARG A 133 1.26 -7.72 -15.23
C ARG A 133 0.59 -8.92 -15.87
N HIS A 134 -0.47 -9.43 -15.26
CA HIS A 134 -1.27 -10.52 -15.83
C HIS A 134 -1.93 -10.10 -17.14
N ALA A 135 -2.47 -8.87 -17.21
CA ALA A 135 -3.04 -8.30 -18.41
C ALA A 135 -2.00 -8.15 -19.53
N GLU A 136 -0.81 -7.63 -19.21
CA GLU A 136 0.30 -7.53 -20.16
C GLU A 136 0.68 -8.89 -20.76
N ARG A 137 0.89 -9.88 -19.88
CA ARG A 137 1.29 -11.25 -20.25
C ARG A 137 0.29 -11.91 -21.18
N ASN A 138 -1.00 -11.66 -20.96
CA ASN A 138 -2.08 -12.29 -21.71
C ASN A 138 -2.68 -11.38 -22.80
N SER A 139 -2.06 -10.23 -23.07
CA SER A 139 -2.51 -9.27 -24.09
C SER A 139 -3.98 -8.84 -23.92
N MET A 140 -4.41 -8.66 -22.66
CA MET A 140 -5.77 -8.24 -22.31
C MET A 140 -5.95 -6.74 -22.55
N LEU A 141 -7.14 -6.33 -22.98
CA LEU A 141 -7.50 -4.92 -23.16
C LEU A 141 -7.87 -4.27 -21.82
N VAL A 142 -7.02 -3.37 -21.34
CA VAL A 142 -7.20 -2.63 -20.09
C VAL A 142 -7.83 -1.28 -20.38
N GLY A 143 -8.87 -0.95 -19.60
CA GLY A 143 -9.38 0.41 -19.49
C GLY A 143 -8.54 1.22 -18.51
N LEU A 144 -7.91 2.27 -19.03
CA LEU A 144 -6.90 3.08 -18.38
C LEU A 144 -7.43 4.48 -18.05
N PRO A 145 -6.89 5.13 -17.01
CA PRO A 145 -7.18 6.53 -16.74
C PRO A 145 -6.70 7.40 -17.90
N ILE A 146 -7.16 8.64 -17.90
CA ILE A 146 -6.64 9.70 -18.76
C ILE A 146 -5.14 9.87 -18.45
N GLN A 147 -4.33 10.22 -19.46
CA GLN A 147 -2.88 10.39 -19.34
C GLN A 147 -2.49 11.23 -18.12
N ASP A 148 -1.39 10.84 -17.45
CA ASP A 148 -0.85 11.48 -16.24
C ASP A 148 -1.77 11.47 -15.00
N HIS A 149 -2.86 10.68 -15.03
CA HIS A 149 -3.76 10.50 -13.88
C HIS A 149 -3.79 9.05 -13.40
N TRP A 150 -4.10 8.88 -12.11
CA TRP A 150 -4.35 7.57 -11.50
C TRP A 150 -5.85 7.30 -11.30
N GLU A 151 -6.67 8.35 -11.43
CA GLU A 151 -8.12 8.31 -11.32
C GLU A 151 -8.73 7.88 -12.65
N LEU A 152 -9.43 6.76 -12.63
CA LEU A 152 -10.22 6.25 -13.74
C LEU A 152 -11.65 6.79 -13.62
N ALA A 153 -12.28 7.03 -14.77
CA ALA A 153 -13.72 7.22 -14.85
C ALA A 153 -14.28 8.37 -13.98
N GLY A 154 -13.49 9.42 -13.73
CA GLY A 154 -13.96 10.66 -13.09
C GLY A 154 -14.09 10.62 -11.57
N TYR A 155 -13.38 9.73 -10.88
CA TYR A 155 -13.31 9.71 -9.42
C TYR A 155 -13.14 11.14 -8.86
N PRO A 156 -13.88 11.58 -7.83
CA PRO A 156 -14.71 10.79 -6.91
C PRO A 156 -16.17 10.60 -7.35
N VAL A 157 -16.52 10.97 -8.57
CA VAL A 157 -17.87 10.74 -9.11
C VAL A 157 -18.02 9.27 -9.48
N SER A 158 -19.26 8.76 -9.47
CA SER A 158 -19.60 7.44 -10.00
C SER A 158 -19.04 7.28 -11.41
N PHE A 159 -18.56 6.07 -11.70
CA PHE A 159 -17.91 5.69 -12.95
C PHE A 159 -18.55 6.31 -14.20
N ASP A 160 -17.75 7.09 -14.94
CA ASP A 160 -18.10 7.64 -16.24
C ASP A 160 -17.21 7.04 -17.36
N GLN A 161 -17.82 6.22 -18.19
CA GLN A 161 -17.18 5.56 -19.33
C GLN A 161 -16.48 6.51 -20.31
N ARG A 162 -16.88 7.79 -20.37
CA ARG A 162 -16.27 8.76 -21.30
C ARG A 162 -14.84 9.13 -20.90
N LEU A 163 -14.42 8.78 -19.68
CA LEU A 163 -13.13 9.08 -19.09
C LEU A 163 -12.24 7.82 -18.99
N VAL A 164 -12.48 6.80 -19.83
CA VAL A 164 -11.71 5.53 -19.88
C VAL A 164 -11.01 5.39 -21.23
N ASP A 165 -9.68 5.28 -21.24
CA ASP A 165 -8.84 5.15 -22.43
C ASP A 165 -8.35 3.70 -22.62
N PRO A 166 -8.29 3.14 -23.84
CA PRO A 166 -8.85 3.66 -25.10
C PRO A 166 -10.38 3.61 -25.12
N VAL A 167 -11.02 4.28 -26.09
CA VAL A 167 -12.47 4.12 -26.29
C VAL A 167 -12.73 2.73 -26.86
N ALA A 168 -13.33 1.86 -26.05
CA ALA A 168 -13.69 0.50 -26.48
C ALA A 168 -15.16 0.18 -26.14
N PRO A 169 -15.80 -0.74 -26.90
CA PRO A 169 -17.10 -1.27 -26.52
C PRO A 169 -17.06 -1.97 -25.17
N LYS A 170 -16.03 -2.81 -24.96
CA LYS A 170 -15.78 -3.60 -23.76
C LYS A 170 -14.29 -3.69 -23.47
N TYR A 171 -13.94 -3.88 -22.21
CA TYR A 171 -12.60 -4.10 -21.68
C TYR A 171 -12.50 -5.49 -21.05
N ASP A 172 -11.28 -6.01 -21.00
CA ASP A 172 -10.95 -7.19 -20.22
C ASP A 172 -10.59 -6.80 -18.77
N VAL A 173 -10.04 -5.61 -18.54
CA VAL A 173 -9.55 -5.22 -17.21
C VAL A 173 -9.91 -3.78 -16.86
N LEU A 174 -10.50 -3.58 -15.69
CA LEU A 174 -10.62 -2.28 -15.03
C LEU A 174 -10.09 -2.41 -13.60
N CYS A 175 -8.93 -1.82 -13.29
CA CYS A 175 -8.26 -2.04 -11.99
C CYS A 175 -7.61 -0.79 -11.37
N HIS A 176 -7.96 0.38 -11.89
CA HIS A 176 -7.56 1.69 -11.37
C HIS A 176 -8.59 2.25 -10.38
N HIS A 177 -8.35 3.41 -9.76
CA HIS A 177 -9.31 4.00 -8.82
C HIS A 177 -10.50 4.62 -9.56
N PHE A 178 -11.71 4.16 -9.25
CA PHE A 178 -12.98 4.76 -9.69
C PHE A 178 -14.03 4.54 -8.59
N ARG A 179 -15.11 5.32 -8.60
CA ARG A 179 -16.25 5.07 -7.70
C ARG A 179 -17.18 4.07 -8.37
N PHE A 180 -17.42 2.94 -7.72
CA PHE A 180 -18.12 1.81 -8.30
C PHE A 180 -19.55 2.17 -8.71
N ASN A 181 -19.94 1.66 -9.88
CA ASN A 181 -21.31 1.63 -10.36
C ASN A 181 -21.43 0.34 -11.18
N HIS A 182 -22.03 -0.69 -10.57
CA HIS A 182 -22.11 -2.01 -11.19
C HIS A 182 -22.79 -1.95 -12.57
N ASP A 183 -23.94 -1.30 -12.67
CA ASP A 183 -24.74 -1.26 -13.88
C ASP A 183 -24.02 -0.60 -15.07
N GLU A 184 -23.22 0.44 -14.82
CA GLU A 184 -22.44 1.09 -15.88
C GLU A 184 -21.16 0.32 -16.23
N ILE A 185 -20.54 -0.33 -15.23
CA ILE A 185 -19.29 -1.06 -15.42
C ILE A 185 -19.53 -2.41 -16.12
N GLU A 186 -20.56 -3.16 -15.73
CA GLU A 186 -20.88 -4.47 -16.32
C GLU A 186 -21.08 -4.36 -17.84
N LYS A 187 -21.76 -3.30 -18.30
CA LYS A 187 -21.95 -3.00 -19.73
C LYS A 187 -20.63 -2.82 -20.50
N LYS A 188 -19.55 -2.47 -19.79
CA LYS A 188 -18.21 -2.21 -20.33
C LYS A 188 -17.23 -3.35 -20.15
N MET A 189 -17.64 -4.46 -19.55
CA MET A 189 -16.77 -5.61 -19.40
C MET A 189 -17.11 -6.70 -20.39
N ASN A 190 -16.08 -7.43 -20.82
CA ASN A 190 -16.27 -8.71 -21.50
C ASN A 190 -17.04 -9.68 -20.61
N ASP A 191 -17.79 -10.58 -21.26
CA ASP A 191 -18.71 -11.47 -20.56
C ASP A 191 -17.97 -12.35 -19.55
N ASN A 192 -18.65 -12.72 -18.47
CA ASN A 192 -18.07 -13.46 -17.35
C ASN A 192 -16.91 -12.72 -16.65
N ALA A 193 -16.85 -11.39 -16.66
CA ALA A 193 -15.85 -10.68 -15.85
C ALA A 193 -15.99 -11.02 -14.37
N ALA A 194 -14.86 -11.28 -13.71
CA ALA A 194 -14.80 -11.44 -12.27
C ALA A 194 -14.83 -10.06 -11.59
N PHE A 195 -15.73 -9.87 -10.64
CA PHE A 195 -15.78 -8.66 -9.81
C PHE A 195 -15.06 -8.92 -8.50
N VAL A 196 -13.97 -8.19 -8.28
CA VAL A 196 -13.14 -8.34 -7.09
C VAL A 196 -12.91 -6.99 -6.43
N THR A 197 -12.81 -6.99 -5.11
CA THR A 197 -12.42 -5.80 -4.34
C THR A 197 -11.54 -6.22 -3.16
N ILE A 198 -11.10 -5.25 -2.38
CA ILE A 198 -10.29 -5.48 -1.18
C ILE A 198 -10.77 -4.57 -0.06
N MET A 199 -10.86 -5.09 1.15
CA MET A 199 -11.18 -4.34 2.36
C MET A 199 -10.06 -4.51 3.38
N ARG A 200 -9.98 -3.59 4.34
CA ARG A 200 -9.01 -3.60 5.43
C ARG A 200 -9.72 -3.30 6.73
N ASN A 201 -9.21 -3.81 7.84
CA ASN A 201 -9.75 -3.50 9.15
C ASN A 201 -9.94 -1.98 9.31
N PRO A 202 -11.18 -1.50 9.58
CA PRO A 202 -11.51 -0.07 9.59
C PRO A 202 -10.60 0.76 10.50
N ILE A 203 -10.12 0.20 11.61
CA ILE A 203 -9.21 0.91 12.53
C ILE A 203 -7.89 1.24 11.84
N SER A 204 -7.26 0.23 11.24
CA SER A 204 -5.98 0.40 10.56
C SER A 204 -6.11 1.10 9.20
N ASN A 205 -7.26 0.96 8.54
CA ASN A 205 -7.59 1.70 7.33
C ASN A 205 -7.72 3.21 7.62
N TYR A 206 -8.50 3.58 8.64
CA TYR A 206 -8.73 4.97 9.02
C TYR A 206 -7.46 5.67 9.50
N GLU A 207 -6.60 4.97 10.27
CA GLU A 207 -5.26 5.47 10.62
C GLU A 207 -4.43 5.78 9.36
N SER A 208 -4.48 4.89 8.37
CA SER A 208 -3.75 5.05 7.12
C SER A 208 -4.31 6.17 6.24
N ILE A 209 -5.64 6.36 6.22
CA ILE A 209 -6.32 7.46 5.55
C ILE A 209 -5.86 8.79 6.15
N PHE A 210 -5.99 8.95 7.47
CA PHE A 210 -5.62 10.19 8.16
C PHE A 210 -4.13 10.52 7.97
N GLY A 211 -3.24 9.53 8.07
CA GLY A 211 -1.81 9.74 7.91
C GLY A 211 -1.36 10.06 6.47
N PHE A 212 -2.15 9.64 5.48
CA PHE A 212 -1.87 9.81 4.06
C PHE A 212 -2.44 11.12 3.48
N PHE A 213 -3.72 11.40 3.72
CA PHE A 213 -4.39 12.60 3.21
C PHE A 213 -4.16 13.80 4.13
N ARG A 214 -2.99 14.43 3.98
CA ARG A 214 -2.55 15.57 4.79
C ARG A 214 -2.99 16.93 4.24
N ASP A 215 -3.74 16.91 3.14
CA ASP A 215 -4.26 18.04 2.38
C ASP A 215 -5.74 18.29 2.74
N TYR A 216 -6.61 17.35 2.38
CA TYR A 216 -8.05 17.42 2.57
C TYR A 216 -8.60 16.05 2.97
N PRO A 217 -9.63 16.01 3.83
CA PRO A 217 -10.27 17.16 4.47
C PRO A 217 -9.62 17.52 5.82
N PHE A 218 -8.83 16.61 6.41
CA PHE A 218 -8.42 16.67 7.82
C PHE A 218 -7.63 17.92 8.18
N ALA A 219 -6.70 18.38 7.33
CA ALA A 219 -5.88 19.55 7.65
C ALA A 219 -6.70 20.85 7.73
N GLN A 220 -7.88 20.92 7.10
CA GLN A 220 -8.80 22.06 7.21
C GLN A 220 -9.56 22.05 8.54
N TRP A 221 -9.87 20.86 9.06
CA TRP A 221 -10.68 20.73 10.26
C TRP A 221 -9.86 20.74 11.55
N VAL A 222 -8.71 20.05 11.57
CA VAL A 222 -7.87 19.91 12.77
C VAL A 222 -6.53 20.65 12.67
N GLY A 223 -6.31 21.39 11.57
CA GLY A 223 -5.08 22.10 11.26
C GLY A 223 -3.99 21.19 10.69
N ARG A 224 -2.97 21.79 10.05
CA ARG A 224 -1.86 21.05 9.39
C ARG A 224 -1.06 20.12 10.31
N ASN A 225 -1.03 20.43 11.61
CA ASN A 225 -0.37 19.61 12.64
C ASN A 225 -1.38 18.84 13.51
N GLY A 226 -2.65 18.80 13.10
CA GLY A 226 -3.69 18.05 13.79
C GLY A 226 -3.43 16.55 13.77
N THR A 227 -3.76 15.88 14.86
CA THR A 227 -3.58 14.42 14.98
C THR A 227 -4.90 13.70 14.79
N LEU A 228 -4.85 12.40 14.50
CA LEU A 228 -6.03 11.54 14.48
C LEU A 228 -6.78 11.59 15.82
N LYS A 229 -6.04 11.66 16.95
CA LYS A 229 -6.62 11.76 18.30
C LYS A 229 -7.38 13.07 18.49
N ASN A 230 -6.88 14.17 17.92
CA ASN A 230 -7.60 15.45 17.94
C ASN A 230 -8.93 15.32 17.21
N PHE A 231 -8.95 14.70 16.02
CA PHE A 231 -10.18 14.47 15.27
C PHE A 231 -11.16 13.57 16.04
N LEU A 232 -10.68 12.45 16.59
CA LEU A 232 -11.48 11.50 17.36
C LEU A 232 -12.01 12.04 18.69
N SER A 233 -11.54 13.19 19.15
CA SER A 233 -12.11 13.84 20.34
C SER A 233 -13.57 14.26 20.13
N ASN A 234 -13.93 14.68 18.91
CA ASN A 234 -15.29 15.01 18.52
C ASN A 234 -15.42 15.05 16.97
N PRO A 235 -15.52 13.89 16.29
CA PRO A 235 -15.59 13.82 14.82
C PRO A 235 -16.74 14.65 14.23
N GLU A 236 -17.92 14.61 14.85
CA GLU A 236 -19.12 15.32 14.40
C GLU A 236 -18.92 16.84 14.35
N ARG A 237 -18.16 17.39 15.31
CA ARG A 237 -17.83 18.82 15.32
C ARG A 237 -16.91 19.23 14.17
N PHE A 238 -16.02 18.34 13.75
CA PHE A 238 -15.05 18.61 12.69
C PHE A 238 -15.60 18.31 11.30
N TYR A 239 -16.55 17.38 11.19
CA TYR A 239 -17.05 16.89 9.93
C TYR A 239 -17.92 17.93 9.21
N ASP A 240 -17.38 18.49 8.13
CA ASP A 240 -18.06 19.51 7.32
C ASP A 240 -18.12 19.09 5.85
N LYS A 241 -19.33 18.80 5.37
CA LYS A 241 -19.60 18.35 3.99
C LYS A 241 -19.31 19.41 2.92
N SER A 242 -19.17 20.68 3.30
CA SER A 242 -18.77 21.73 2.36
C SER A 242 -17.26 21.71 2.05
N THR A 243 -16.47 20.97 2.83
CA THR A 243 -15.04 20.83 2.59
C THR A 243 -14.77 19.90 1.41
N PRO A 244 -13.93 20.27 0.44
CA PRO A 244 -13.53 19.36 -0.63
C PRO A 244 -13.02 18.03 -0.07
N TRP A 245 -13.40 16.93 -0.70
CA TRP A 245 -12.99 15.58 -0.29
C TRP A 245 -13.47 15.15 1.10
N TYR A 246 -14.52 15.76 1.66
CA TYR A 246 -15.05 15.41 2.98
C TYR A 246 -15.36 13.90 3.15
N PHE A 247 -15.83 13.24 2.08
CA PHE A 247 -16.18 11.82 2.07
C PHE A 247 -15.02 10.88 2.42
N ARG A 248 -13.76 11.33 2.27
CA ARG A 248 -12.58 10.57 2.71
C ARG A 248 -12.58 10.29 4.21
N ALA A 249 -13.31 11.09 4.98
CA ALA A 249 -13.30 11.03 6.44
C ALA A 249 -14.37 10.12 7.04
N LYS A 250 -15.27 9.51 6.27
CA LYS A 250 -16.32 8.66 6.86
C LYS A 250 -16.74 7.56 5.89
N ASN A 251 -16.68 6.30 6.33
CA ASN A 251 -17.05 5.11 5.54
C ASN A 251 -16.42 5.11 4.13
N TYR A 252 -15.12 5.38 4.05
CA TYR A 252 -14.48 5.69 2.79
C TYR A 252 -14.36 4.46 1.87
N MET A 253 -14.23 3.26 2.42
CA MET A 253 -14.26 2.04 1.59
C MET A 253 -15.65 1.86 0.96
N ALA A 254 -16.73 2.07 1.71
CA ALA A 254 -18.09 2.05 1.19
C ALA A 254 -18.33 3.14 0.13
N TYR A 255 -17.77 4.33 0.32
CA TYR A 255 -17.83 5.40 -0.68
C TYR A 255 -17.22 4.96 -2.02
N ASP A 256 -16.01 4.38 -1.99
CA ASP A 256 -15.33 3.86 -3.18
C ASP A 256 -16.14 2.74 -3.86
N LEU A 257 -16.81 1.90 -3.06
CA LEU A 257 -17.73 0.84 -3.48
C LEU A 257 -19.09 1.37 -3.97
N GLY A 258 -19.26 2.68 -4.09
CA GLY A 258 -20.46 3.29 -4.69
C GLY A 258 -21.63 3.48 -3.72
N PHE A 259 -21.49 3.08 -2.46
CA PHE A 259 -22.52 3.27 -1.44
C PHE A 259 -22.58 4.72 -0.93
N ASP A 260 -23.68 5.03 -0.26
CA ASP A 260 -23.83 6.26 0.52
C ASP A 260 -23.04 6.11 1.82
N ASN A 261 -21.93 6.84 1.92
CA ASN A 261 -21.03 6.80 3.06
C ASN A 261 -21.60 7.53 4.29
N GLU A 262 -22.74 8.22 4.14
CA GLU A 262 -23.43 8.94 5.20
C GLU A 262 -24.46 8.09 5.94
N ASP A 263 -25.05 7.11 5.26
CA ASP A 263 -26.08 6.24 5.84
C ASP A 263 -25.42 5.21 6.77
N THR A 264 -25.67 5.38 8.06
CA THR A 264 -25.18 4.51 9.12
C THR A 264 -26.26 3.58 9.68
N SER A 265 -27.41 3.46 9.00
CA SER A 265 -28.49 2.58 9.42
C SER A 265 -28.12 1.11 9.25
N GLN A 266 -28.69 0.25 10.10
CA GLN A 266 -28.46 -1.20 10.01
C GLN A 266 -29.15 -1.79 8.77
N GLU A 267 -30.27 -1.21 8.35
CA GLU A 267 -30.99 -1.56 7.14
C GLU A 267 -30.14 -1.32 5.90
N TYR A 268 -29.48 -0.17 5.81
CA TYR A 268 -28.58 0.15 4.71
C TYR A 268 -27.32 -0.71 4.72
N ALA A 269 -26.73 -0.94 5.89
CA ALA A 269 -25.59 -1.87 6.01
C ALA A 269 -25.95 -3.29 5.55
N ARG A 270 -27.15 -3.79 5.90
CA ARG A 270 -27.65 -5.09 5.41
C ARG A 270 -27.81 -5.10 3.90
N TYR A 271 -28.43 -4.07 3.33
CA TYR A 271 -28.55 -3.90 1.89
C TYR A 271 -27.18 -3.92 1.19
N ALA A 272 -26.22 -3.13 1.68
CA ALA A 272 -24.89 -3.05 1.09
C ALA A 272 -24.15 -4.41 1.14
N ILE A 273 -24.26 -5.14 2.26
CA ILE A 273 -23.72 -6.50 2.40
C ILE A 273 -24.33 -7.44 1.37
N GLU A 274 -25.67 -7.48 1.28
CA GLU A 274 -26.39 -8.38 0.36
C GLU A 274 -26.08 -8.06 -1.12
N GLU A 275 -25.97 -6.78 -1.48
CA GLU A 275 -25.57 -6.39 -2.83
C GLU A 275 -24.15 -6.79 -3.16
N MET A 276 -23.21 -6.57 -2.23
CA MET A 276 -21.83 -7.00 -2.42
C MET A 276 -21.71 -8.52 -2.52
N ASP A 277 -22.50 -9.27 -1.75
CA ASP A 277 -22.52 -10.73 -1.80
C ASP A 277 -23.02 -11.29 -3.14
N LYS A 278 -23.92 -10.57 -3.82
CA LYS A 278 -24.41 -10.90 -5.16
C LYS A 278 -23.39 -10.57 -6.26
N ILE A 279 -22.71 -9.43 -6.13
CA ILE A 279 -21.88 -8.86 -7.19
C ILE A 279 -20.44 -9.37 -7.14
N PHE A 280 -19.81 -9.34 -5.97
CA PHE A 280 -18.37 -9.61 -5.86
C PHE A 280 -18.08 -11.11 -5.72
N ASP A 281 -17.35 -11.65 -6.69
CA ASP A 281 -16.83 -13.01 -6.66
C ASP A 281 -15.79 -13.19 -5.55
N LEU A 282 -15.01 -12.15 -5.26
CA LEU A 282 -14.04 -12.15 -4.17
C LEU A 282 -13.88 -10.76 -3.54
N VAL A 283 -14.16 -10.68 -2.24
CA VAL A 283 -13.77 -9.56 -1.38
C VAL A 283 -12.53 -9.97 -0.60
N MET A 284 -11.38 -9.47 -1.04
CA MET A 284 -10.09 -9.73 -0.39
C MET A 284 -10.01 -8.97 0.94
N ILE A 285 -9.22 -9.49 1.88
CA ILE A 285 -8.97 -8.84 3.18
C ILE A 285 -7.49 -8.56 3.32
N THR A 286 -7.11 -7.29 3.43
CA THR A 286 -5.71 -6.89 3.61
C THR A 286 -5.08 -7.57 4.82
N ASP A 287 -5.83 -7.73 5.92
CA ASP A 287 -5.38 -8.39 7.15
C ASP A 287 -5.05 -9.89 6.96
N ARG A 288 -5.48 -10.47 5.83
CA ARG A 288 -5.24 -11.85 5.37
C ARG A 288 -4.78 -11.86 3.91
N PHE A 289 -3.82 -10.99 3.61
CA PHE A 289 -3.43 -10.66 2.24
C PHE A 289 -2.97 -11.87 1.41
N GLU A 290 -2.16 -12.76 1.99
CA GLU A 290 -1.61 -13.91 1.27
C GLU A 290 -2.70 -14.94 0.92
N GLU A 291 -3.63 -15.22 1.83
CA GLU A 291 -4.79 -16.08 1.56
C GLU A 291 -5.70 -15.45 0.48
N SER A 292 -5.88 -14.13 0.56
CA SER A 292 -6.63 -13.36 -0.44
C SER A 292 -6.01 -13.45 -1.83
N ILE A 293 -4.68 -13.37 -1.92
CA ILE A 293 -3.94 -13.49 -3.20
C ILE A 293 -4.04 -14.89 -3.78
N VAL A 294 -3.95 -15.93 -2.94
CA VAL A 294 -4.12 -17.32 -3.42
C VAL A 294 -5.49 -17.52 -4.05
N LEU A 295 -6.55 -17.02 -3.41
CA LEU A 295 -7.90 -17.08 -3.97
C LEU A 295 -8.05 -16.24 -5.25
N LEU A 296 -7.47 -15.04 -5.28
CA LEU A 296 -7.46 -14.19 -6.48
C LEU A 296 -6.76 -14.90 -7.65
N ARG A 297 -5.62 -15.55 -7.38
CA ARG A 297 -4.84 -16.29 -8.38
C ARG A 297 -5.69 -17.35 -9.06
N ASP A 298 -6.34 -18.20 -8.26
CA ASP A 298 -7.15 -19.32 -8.77
C ASP A 298 -8.44 -18.80 -9.46
N LEU A 299 -9.04 -17.71 -8.95
CA LEU A 299 -10.22 -17.08 -9.56
C LEU A 299 -9.94 -16.53 -10.97
N LEU A 300 -8.79 -15.88 -11.14
CA LEU A 300 -8.41 -15.21 -12.38
C LEU A 300 -7.51 -16.06 -13.30
N CYS A 301 -7.24 -17.31 -12.92
CA CYS A 301 -6.30 -18.18 -13.63
C CYS A 301 -4.90 -17.56 -13.80
N MET A 302 -4.45 -16.83 -12.78
CA MET A 302 -3.12 -16.23 -12.78
C MET A 302 -2.05 -17.28 -12.54
N SER A 303 -0.87 -17.07 -13.13
CA SER A 303 0.31 -17.87 -12.81
C SER A 303 0.90 -17.46 -11.45
N ASP A 304 1.73 -18.32 -10.86
CA ASP A 304 2.47 -17.95 -9.64
C ASP A 304 3.33 -16.70 -9.85
N GLU A 305 3.87 -16.50 -11.06
CA GLU A 305 4.71 -15.33 -11.38
C GLU A 305 3.94 -14.01 -11.36
N ASP A 306 2.64 -14.05 -11.68
CA ASP A 306 1.80 -12.86 -11.74
C ASP A 306 1.47 -12.34 -10.33
N VAL A 307 1.37 -13.24 -9.35
CA VAL A 307 0.99 -12.93 -7.97
C VAL A 307 2.16 -12.73 -7.02
N ILE A 308 3.41 -12.95 -7.47
CA ILE A 308 4.59 -12.54 -6.71
C ILE A 308 4.70 -11.02 -6.74
N TYR A 309 5.00 -10.41 -5.61
CA TYR A 309 5.11 -8.96 -5.46
C TYR A 309 6.31 -8.56 -4.60
N LEU A 310 6.71 -7.31 -4.75
CA LEU A 310 7.55 -6.64 -3.77
C LEU A 310 6.68 -5.69 -2.97
N ALA A 311 6.78 -5.70 -1.64
CA ALA A 311 5.95 -4.85 -0.80
C ALA A 311 6.24 -3.36 -1.06
N LEU A 312 5.41 -2.73 -1.89
CA LEU A 312 5.48 -1.30 -2.20
C LEU A 312 4.74 -0.50 -1.13
N LYS A 313 5.16 0.75 -0.95
CA LYS A 313 4.50 1.72 -0.07
C LYS A 313 4.37 1.29 1.41
N VAL A 314 5.27 0.43 1.89
CA VAL A 314 5.34 0.06 3.30
C VAL A 314 5.71 1.31 4.12
N ARG A 315 4.77 1.74 4.97
CA ARG A 315 4.96 2.85 5.91
C ARG A 315 5.95 2.40 6.99
N ARG A 316 6.77 3.33 7.48
CA ARG A 316 7.63 3.07 8.64
C ARG A 316 6.77 2.77 9.88
N GLU A 317 7.18 1.78 10.66
CA GLU A 317 6.59 1.46 11.98
C GLU A 317 6.55 2.69 12.90
N THR A 318 7.59 3.54 12.84
CA THR A 318 7.70 4.79 13.62
C THR A 318 6.68 5.88 13.25
N GLN A 319 5.82 5.63 12.28
CA GLN A 319 4.73 6.53 11.91
C GLN A 319 3.34 5.95 12.11
N SER A 320 3.23 4.73 12.66
CA SER A 320 1.94 4.22 13.10
C SER A 320 1.49 4.96 14.35
N THR A 321 0.22 5.37 14.38
CA THR A 321 -0.37 5.95 15.59
C THR A 321 -0.75 4.82 16.54
N GLU A 322 -0.19 4.78 17.74
CA GLU A 322 -0.67 3.86 18.78
C GLU A 322 -2.06 4.31 19.25
N LEU A 323 -3.05 3.47 18.95
CA LEU A 323 -4.46 3.69 19.29
C LEU A 323 -4.83 2.87 20.53
N THR A 324 -5.51 3.52 21.46
CA THR A 324 -6.15 2.88 22.61
C THR A 324 -7.41 2.12 22.16
N THR A 325 -7.90 1.21 23.02
CA THR A 325 -9.16 0.50 22.77
C THR A 325 -10.34 1.45 22.57
N ASP A 326 -10.39 2.56 23.31
CA ASP A 326 -11.44 3.58 23.17
C ASP A 326 -11.37 4.30 21.81
N GLU A 327 -10.17 4.69 21.38
CA GLU A 327 -9.95 5.31 20.06
C GLU A 327 -10.32 4.35 18.92
N ALA A 328 -9.97 3.06 19.06
CA ALA A 328 -10.34 2.02 18.10
C ALA A 328 -11.87 1.83 18.01
N ARG A 329 -12.57 1.83 19.16
CA ARG A 329 -14.04 1.78 19.22
C ARG A 329 -14.65 2.99 18.52
N LYS A 330 -14.20 4.21 18.84
CA LYS A 330 -14.67 5.46 18.18
C LYS A 330 -14.47 5.44 16.67
N ILE A 331 -13.36 4.91 16.17
CA ILE A 331 -13.15 4.77 14.72
C ILE A 331 -14.18 3.83 14.10
N ARG A 332 -14.47 2.69 14.73
CA ARG A 332 -15.47 1.73 14.24
C ARG A 332 -16.88 2.30 14.29
N GLU A 333 -17.23 3.05 15.33
CA GLU A 333 -18.53 3.74 15.44
C GLU A 333 -18.68 4.83 14.38
N TRP A 334 -17.64 5.63 14.18
CA TRP A 334 -17.63 6.68 13.16
C TRP A 334 -17.73 6.11 11.73
N ASN A 335 -17.11 4.96 11.49
CA ASN A 335 -17.12 4.25 10.21
C ASN A 335 -17.97 2.96 10.31
N SER A 336 -19.19 3.06 10.82
CA SER A 336 -20.03 1.90 11.13
C SER A 336 -20.43 1.05 9.91
N LEU A 337 -20.60 1.67 8.74
CA LEU A 337 -20.88 0.95 7.49
C LEU A 337 -19.66 0.12 7.06
N ASP A 338 -18.47 0.75 7.01
CA ASP A 338 -17.21 0.04 6.72
C ASP A 338 -16.93 -1.07 7.73
N ALA A 339 -17.26 -0.86 9.02
CA ALA A 339 -17.12 -1.86 10.06
C ALA A 339 -18.05 -3.05 9.84
N SER A 340 -19.32 -2.81 9.48
CA SER A 340 -20.30 -3.86 9.20
C SER A 340 -19.90 -4.68 7.97
N LEU A 341 -19.47 -4.01 6.90
CA LEU A 341 -18.98 -4.66 5.69
C LEU A 341 -17.73 -5.50 5.99
N TYR A 342 -16.73 -4.95 6.69
CA TYR A 342 -15.51 -5.66 7.02
C TYR A 342 -15.79 -6.93 7.86
N ASP A 343 -16.62 -6.83 8.89
CA ASP A 343 -16.91 -7.96 9.77
C ASP A 343 -17.60 -9.11 9.01
N HIS A 344 -18.51 -8.79 8.08
CA HIS A 344 -19.14 -9.80 7.21
C HIS A 344 -18.13 -10.44 6.26
N PHE A 345 -17.34 -9.63 5.54
CA PHE A 345 -16.43 -10.14 4.52
C PHE A 345 -15.18 -10.83 5.09
N GLU A 346 -14.74 -10.48 6.29
CA GLU A 346 -13.74 -11.27 7.03
C GLU A 346 -14.27 -12.69 7.32
N LYS A 347 -15.50 -12.80 7.84
CA LYS A 347 -16.16 -14.08 8.08
C LYS A 347 -16.42 -14.85 6.78
N LYS A 348 -16.80 -14.16 5.71
CA LYS A 348 -16.94 -14.77 4.38
C LYS A 348 -15.61 -15.34 3.89
N LEU A 349 -14.49 -14.64 4.12
CA LEU A 349 -13.16 -15.14 3.77
C LEU A 349 -12.78 -16.39 4.59
N ASP A 350 -13.18 -16.50 5.85
CA ASP A 350 -13.01 -17.75 6.61
C ASP A 350 -13.71 -18.93 5.93
N ILE A 351 -14.96 -18.75 5.50
CA ILE A 351 -15.72 -19.79 4.80
C ILE A 351 -15.09 -20.09 3.42
N ALA A 352 -14.59 -19.07 2.73
CA ALA A 352 -13.88 -19.22 1.46
C ALA A 352 -12.64 -20.11 1.62
N VAL A 353 -11.86 -19.90 2.68
CA VAL A 353 -10.69 -20.74 2.99
C VAL A 353 -11.10 -22.17 3.34
N GLU A 354 -12.22 -22.38 4.03
CA GLU A 354 -12.74 -23.73 4.26
C GLU A 354 -13.09 -24.44 2.97
N LYS A 355 -13.83 -23.76 2.08
CA LYS A 355 -14.24 -24.30 0.78
C LYS A 355 -13.05 -24.61 -0.11
N PHE A 356 -12.02 -23.75 -0.09
CA PHE A 356 -10.76 -23.98 -0.80
C PHE A 356 -9.95 -25.15 -0.21
N GLY A 357 -10.15 -25.44 1.08
CA GLY A 357 -9.42 -26.42 1.87
C GLY A 357 -8.27 -25.80 2.65
N ARG A 358 -8.32 -25.87 4.00
CA ARG A 358 -7.31 -25.28 4.90
C ARG A 358 -5.89 -25.78 4.63
N ASP A 359 -5.73 -27.09 4.41
CA ASP A 359 -4.41 -27.68 4.17
C ASP A 359 -3.84 -27.23 2.82
N LYS A 360 -4.67 -27.21 1.77
CA LYS A 360 -4.32 -26.68 0.46
C LYS A 360 -3.93 -25.20 0.57
N MET A 361 -4.73 -24.39 1.26
CA MET A 361 -4.42 -22.96 1.49
C MET A 361 -3.08 -22.77 2.20
N SER A 362 -2.80 -23.54 3.26
CA SER A 362 -1.54 -23.48 3.99
C SER A 362 -0.34 -23.80 3.09
N ILE A 363 -0.46 -24.82 2.23
CA ILE A 363 0.59 -25.18 1.26
C ILE A 363 0.83 -24.04 0.27
N GLU A 364 -0.24 -23.51 -0.33
CA GLU A 364 -0.15 -22.43 -1.33
C GLU A 364 0.41 -21.13 -0.75
N VAL A 365 0.01 -20.75 0.47
CA VAL A 365 0.56 -19.58 1.17
C VAL A 365 2.05 -19.78 1.47
N ASN A 366 2.47 -20.96 1.92
CA ASN A 366 3.88 -21.22 2.19
C ASN A 366 4.74 -21.21 0.91
N LYS A 367 4.18 -21.71 -0.19
CA LYS A 367 4.80 -21.62 -1.51
C LYS A 367 4.96 -20.16 -1.95
N LEU A 368 3.89 -19.36 -1.87
CA LEU A 368 3.92 -17.93 -2.17
C LEU A 368 4.99 -17.21 -1.34
N ARG A 369 5.01 -17.42 -0.01
CA ARG A 369 6.02 -16.84 0.89
C ARG A 369 7.45 -17.20 0.48
N SER A 370 7.69 -18.43 0.03
CA SER A 370 9.01 -18.82 -0.46
C SER A 370 9.40 -18.04 -1.72
N GLN A 371 8.49 -17.94 -2.67
CA GLN A 371 8.73 -17.21 -3.91
C GLN A 371 8.94 -15.70 -3.66
N LEU A 372 8.22 -15.11 -2.70
CA LEU A 372 8.42 -13.72 -2.28
C LEU A 372 9.82 -13.51 -1.70
N ARG A 373 10.31 -14.42 -0.86
CA ARG A 373 11.70 -14.37 -0.33
C ARG A 373 12.73 -14.43 -1.45
N ASP A 374 12.56 -15.36 -2.37
CA ASP A 374 13.49 -15.55 -3.49
C ASP A 374 13.52 -14.33 -4.42
N VAL A 375 12.36 -13.72 -4.66
CA VAL A 375 12.26 -12.47 -5.43
C VAL A 375 12.87 -11.30 -4.66
N GLU A 376 12.64 -11.17 -3.36
CA GLU A 376 13.24 -10.10 -2.57
C GLU A 376 14.78 -10.18 -2.59
N GLU A 377 15.34 -11.37 -2.36
CA GLU A 377 16.79 -11.58 -2.38
C GLU A 377 17.41 -11.22 -3.74
N ARG A 378 16.75 -11.62 -4.83
CA ARG A 378 17.22 -11.41 -6.20
C ARG A 378 17.04 -9.96 -6.69
N CYS A 379 15.91 -9.34 -6.34
CA CYS A 379 15.53 -8.03 -6.87
C CYS A 379 16.03 -6.86 -6.00
N VAL A 380 16.00 -6.98 -4.67
CA VAL A 380 16.17 -5.83 -3.76
C VAL A 380 17.61 -5.68 -3.29
N ASP A 381 18.22 -4.52 -3.60
CA ASP A 381 19.55 -4.13 -3.12
C ASP A 381 19.46 -3.45 -1.76
N ALA A 382 18.53 -2.50 -1.64
CA ALA A 382 18.30 -1.73 -0.42
C ALA A 382 16.90 -1.10 -0.43
N TYR A 383 16.46 -0.65 0.75
CA TYR A 383 15.30 0.20 0.89
C TYR A 383 15.75 1.65 1.13
N ALA A 384 15.49 2.54 0.17
CA ALA A 384 15.84 3.96 0.22
C ALA A 384 14.65 4.83 0.63
N GLN A 385 14.94 6.08 1.01
CA GLN A 385 13.90 7.08 1.30
C GLN A 385 13.48 7.79 0.01
N GLN A 386 12.17 8.07 -0.14
CA GLN A 386 11.71 8.99 -1.18
C GLN A 386 11.88 10.44 -0.69
N ARG A 387 12.46 11.31 -1.53
CA ARG A 387 12.77 12.71 -1.15
C ARG A 387 11.51 13.51 -0.79
N LEU A 388 10.43 13.32 -1.54
CA LEU A 388 9.18 14.07 -1.38
C LEU A 388 8.24 13.43 -0.33
N THR A 389 8.35 12.10 -0.12
CA THR A 389 7.57 11.35 0.86
C THR A 389 8.48 10.45 1.71
N PRO A 390 9.28 11.01 2.64
CA PRO A 390 10.27 10.25 3.42
C PRO A 390 9.71 9.09 4.26
N TRP A 391 8.38 9.08 4.44
CA TRP A 391 7.63 8.03 5.14
C TRP A 391 7.35 6.77 4.31
N ILE A 392 7.61 6.82 3.00
CA ILE A 392 7.43 5.71 2.06
C ILE A 392 8.82 5.10 1.76
N ARG A 393 8.97 3.78 1.95
CA ARG A 393 10.18 3.07 1.53
C ARG A 393 10.16 2.89 0.01
N ARG A 394 11.23 3.31 -0.67
CA ARG A 394 11.48 3.02 -2.08
C ARG A 394 12.40 1.82 -2.21
N ILE A 395 12.04 0.89 -3.07
CA ILE A 395 12.89 -0.27 -3.39
C ILE A 395 14.00 0.20 -4.33
N LYS A 396 15.25 0.03 -3.90
CA LYS A 396 16.41 0.11 -4.78
C LYS A 396 16.67 -1.28 -5.32
N LEU A 397 16.52 -1.45 -6.63
CA LEU A 397 16.76 -2.73 -7.28
C LEU A 397 18.26 -3.02 -7.41
N ARG A 398 18.62 -4.30 -7.37
CA ARG A 398 19.98 -4.78 -7.70
C ARG A 398 20.31 -4.49 -9.16
N ARG A 399 21.60 -4.29 -9.43
CA ARG A 399 22.09 -4.10 -10.81
C ARG A 399 21.78 -5.35 -11.63
N LYS A 400 21.20 -5.17 -12.83
CA LYS A 400 20.78 -6.26 -13.73
C LYS A 400 19.74 -7.22 -13.13
N SER A 401 18.86 -6.72 -12.27
CA SER A 401 17.75 -7.50 -11.68
C SER A 401 16.70 -7.96 -12.70
N GLY A 402 16.68 -7.38 -13.90
CA GLY A 402 15.81 -7.80 -15.00
C GLY A 402 14.44 -7.11 -15.00
N ASP A 403 13.69 -7.33 -16.08
CA ASP A 403 12.42 -6.65 -16.35
C ASP A 403 11.32 -7.00 -15.34
N GLN A 404 11.24 -8.28 -14.92
CA GLN A 404 10.28 -8.72 -13.92
C GLN A 404 10.42 -7.94 -12.60
N CYS A 405 11.64 -7.80 -12.08
CA CYS A 405 11.92 -7.00 -10.88
C CYS A 405 11.58 -5.52 -11.08
N LEU A 406 11.86 -4.99 -12.27
CA LEU A 406 11.59 -3.60 -12.60
C LEU A 406 10.08 -3.30 -12.60
N LYS A 407 9.28 -4.13 -13.26
CA LYS A 407 7.81 -3.99 -13.35
C LYS A 407 7.11 -4.15 -12.00
N MET A 408 7.62 -5.02 -11.12
CA MET A 408 7.13 -5.13 -9.73
C MET A 408 7.33 -3.84 -8.91
N THR A 409 8.18 -2.91 -9.36
CA THR A 409 8.39 -1.61 -8.69
C THR A 409 7.67 -0.45 -9.34
N TRP A 410 6.96 -0.67 -10.46
CA TRP A 410 6.24 0.40 -11.14
C TRP A 410 4.99 0.77 -10.34
N GLY A 411 4.84 2.09 -10.14
CA GLY A 411 3.59 2.66 -9.71
C GLY A 411 2.53 2.55 -10.80
N GLU A 412 1.29 2.74 -10.37
CA GLU A 412 0.09 2.61 -11.20
C GLU A 412 0.11 3.45 -12.48
N VAL A 413 0.44 4.74 -12.37
CA VAL A 413 0.52 5.65 -13.53
C VAL A 413 1.55 5.14 -14.54
N LYS A 414 2.78 4.87 -14.08
CA LYS A 414 3.85 4.36 -14.94
C LYS A 414 3.47 3.05 -15.65
N PHE A 415 2.81 2.14 -14.93
CA PHE A 415 2.40 0.87 -15.54
C PHE A 415 1.25 1.10 -16.54
N ALA A 416 0.28 1.95 -16.21
CA ALA A 416 -0.79 2.34 -17.14
C ALA A 416 -0.24 2.92 -18.44
N ASP A 417 0.77 3.79 -18.37
CA ASP A 417 1.41 4.37 -19.56
C ASP A 417 2.08 3.30 -20.44
N HIS A 418 2.77 2.35 -19.82
CA HIS A 418 3.36 1.20 -20.53
C HIS A 418 2.30 0.34 -21.22
N ILE A 419 1.19 0.03 -20.54
CA ILE A 419 0.07 -0.72 -21.13
C ILE A 419 -0.55 0.07 -22.28
N ARG A 420 -0.67 1.40 -22.15
CA ARG A 420 -1.19 2.27 -23.21
C ARG A 420 -0.34 2.16 -24.48
N GLU A 421 0.99 2.21 -24.35
CA GLU A 421 1.91 2.02 -25.47
C GLU A 421 1.69 0.65 -26.14
N LEU A 422 1.69 -0.44 -25.35
CA LEU A 422 1.44 -1.79 -25.87
C LEU A 422 0.09 -1.95 -26.56
N GLN A 423 -0.97 -1.36 -26.02
CA GLN A 423 -2.31 -1.42 -26.62
C GLN A 423 -2.39 -0.62 -27.92
N SER A 424 -1.67 0.51 -27.99
CA SER A 424 -1.61 1.34 -29.21
C SER A 424 -0.89 0.65 -30.38
N GLU A 425 0.07 -0.23 -30.07
CA GLU A 425 0.76 -1.04 -31.08
C GLU A 425 -0.05 -2.24 -31.54
N ARG A 426 -0.99 -2.72 -30.71
CA ARG A 426 -1.73 -3.99 -30.93
C ARG A 426 -3.17 -3.80 -31.40
N THR A 427 -3.72 -2.59 -31.29
CA THR A 427 -5.12 -2.33 -31.57
C THR A 427 -5.29 -1.13 -32.50
N ASP A 428 -6.27 -1.21 -33.39
CA ASP A 428 -6.70 -0.06 -34.21
C ASP A 428 -7.72 0.81 -33.47
N LEU A 429 -7.73 0.76 -32.14
CA LEU A 429 -8.69 1.51 -31.33
C LEU A 429 -8.38 3.01 -31.43
N PRO A 430 -9.41 3.86 -31.57
CA PRO A 430 -9.19 5.28 -31.66
C PRO A 430 -8.60 5.79 -30.33
N PRO A 431 -7.57 6.64 -30.37
CA PRO A 431 -7.14 7.35 -29.16
C PRO A 431 -8.30 8.21 -28.65
N GLN A 432 -8.40 8.38 -27.33
CA GLN A 432 -9.33 9.34 -26.73
C GLN A 432 -9.09 10.78 -27.28
N PRO A 433 -10.06 11.71 -27.12
CA PRO A 433 -9.94 13.10 -27.60
C PRO A 433 -8.69 13.82 -27.11
N SER A 434 -8.36 15.01 -27.63
CA SER A 434 -7.17 15.74 -27.17
C SER A 434 -7.10 15.86 -25.64
N TYR A 435 -5.89 15.82 -25.09
CA TYR A 435 -5.63 15.92 -23.64
C TYR A 435 -6.47 17.03 -22.98
N ILE A 436 -6.54 18.20 -23.61
CA ILE A 436 -7.33 19.35 -23.15
C ILE A 436 -8.81 18.99 -22.98
N ARG A 437 -9.42 18.29 -23.93
CA ARG A 437 -10.85 17.94 -23.88
C ARG A 437 -11.13 16.91 -22.80
N GLN A 438 -10.24 15.92 -22.64
CA GLN A 438 -10.36 14.92 -21.57
C GLN A 438 -10.24 15.58 -20.19
N HIS A 439 -9.29 16.50 -20.05
CA HIS A 439 -9.05 17.27 -18.83
C HIS A 439 -10.24 18.14 -18.44
N ILE A 440 -10.85 18.84 -19.41
CA ILE A 440 -12.09 19.62 -19.20
C ILE A 440 -13.22 18.71 -18.74
N LEU A 441 -13.45 17.59 -19.44
CA LEU A 441 -14.52 16.66 -19.09
C LEU A 441 -14.32 16.07 -17.69
N HIS A 442 -13.09 15.66 -17.35
CA HIS A 442 -12.75 15.14 -16.04
C HIS A 442 -13.06 16.16 -14.94
N HIS A 443 -12.60 17.40 -15.13
CA HIS A 443 -12.84 18.48 -14.20
C HIS A 443 -14.32 18.82 -14.04
N ASP A 444 -15.08 18.88 -15.14
CA ASP A 444 -16.51 19.16 -15.13
C ASP A 444 -17.31 18.07 -14.42
N VAL A 445 -16.93 16.80 -14.59
CA VAL A 445 -17.50 15.69 -13.84
C VAL A 445 -17.16 15.85 -12.34
N GLN A 446 -15.89 15.98 -11.97
CA GLN A 446 -15.46 16.09 -10.57
C GLN A 446 -16.12 17.26 -9.82
N ARG A 447 -16.35 18.40 -10.48
CA ARG A 447 -17.06 19.57 -9.91
C ARG A 447 -18.43 19.23 -9.32
N THR A 448 -19.12 18.21 -9.84
CA THR A 448 -20.44 17.80 -9.34
C THR A 448 -20.40 17.28 -7.90
N VAL A 449 -19.24 16.79 -7.44
CA VAL A 449 -19.03 16.30 -6.08
C VAL A 449 -18.12 17.23 -5.28
N LEU A 450 -17.11 17.84 -5.91
CA LEU A 450 -16.11 18.67 -5.24
C LEU A 450 -16.45 20.17 -5.19
N GLY A 451 -17.47 20.63 -5.91
CA GLY A 451 -17.81 22.05 -6.07
C GLY A 451 -16.85 22.81 -6.99
N GLU A 452 -16.95 24.15 -7.01
CA GLU A 452 -16.12 25.03 -7.87
C GLU A 452 -14.69 25.27 -7.36
N SER A 453 -14.21 24.47 -6.39
CA SER A 453 -12.96 24.77 -5.67
C SER A 453 -11.76 24.98 -6.62
N PRO A 454 -11.04 26.12 -6.53
CA PRO A 454 -9.99 26.50 -7.50
C PRO A 454 -8.69 25.68 -7.39
N TYR A 455 -8.63 24.65 -6.55
CA TYR A 455 -7.41 23.92 -6.19
C TYR A 455 -7.32 22.49 -6.74
N ILE A 456 -8.15 22.10 -7.70
CA ILE A 456 -8.16 20.72 -8.25
C ILE A 456 -6.88 20.40 -9.07
N HIS A 457 -6.00 21.38 -9.36
CA HIS A 457 -4.89 21.20 -10.32
C HIS A 457 -3.44 21.30 -9.81
N ALA A 458 -3.16 21.39 -8.51
CA ALA A 458 -1.76 21.63 -8.08
C ALA A 458 -0.98 20.43 -7.49
N ASP A 459 -1.59 19.44 -6.84
CA ASP A 459 -0.81 18.57 -5.92
C ASP A 459 -0.91 17.04 -6.13
N LEU A 460 -1.37 16.56 -7.29
CA LEU A 460 -1.43 15.10 -7.57
C LEU A 460 -0.21 14.53 -8.35
N MET A 461 0.86 15.32 -8.55
CA MET A 461 2.15 14.82 -9.04
C MET A 461 3.09 14.35 -7.89
N LEU A 462 2.70 13.32 -7.14
CA LEU A 462 3.58 12.64 -6.17
C LEU A 462 3.67 11.12 -6.36
#